data_AF-A0A9R0IUT7-F1
#
_entry.id   AF-A0A9R0IUT7-F1
#
_cell.length_a   1.000
_cell.length_b   1.000
_cell.length_c   1.000
_cell.angle_alpha   90.00
_cell.angle_beta   90.00
_cell.angle_gamma   90.00
#
_symmetry.space_group_name_H-M   'P 1'
#
loop_
_entity.id
_entity.type
_entity.pdbx_description
1 polymer ?
#
loop_
_entity_poly.entity_id
_entity_poly.type
_entity_poly.pdbx_seq_one_letter_code
_entity_poly.pdbx_strand_id
1 'polypeptide(L)'
;MEIQDSESNNSHNNNNNGGNTDNCDPFFIANSDNPTSSLVAAVFTGTNFMRWSRNVKRALVAKNKEGFVNGEITKPAVNHKDYMKWKRADFMVVSWILSSTNHELADDFGYINTAADLWRELNERFGQSNGPLIYQ
;
A
#
# COMPACT_ATOMS: atom_id res chain seq x y z
N MET A 1 41.09 51.50 1.18
CA MET A 1 40.87 50.28 0.40
C MET A 1 41.71 49.21 1.07
N GLU A 2 41.11 48.49 2.01
CA GLU A 2 41.75 47.40 2.76
C GLU A 2 41.77 46.14 1.90
N ILE A 3 42.91 45.44 1.87
CA ILE A 3 42.93 43.98 1.75
C ILE A 3 44.00 43.49 2.73
N GLN A 4 43.57 42.75 3.75
CA GLN A 4 44.41 41.88 4.59
C GLN A 4 44.29 40.46 4.05
N ASP A 5 45.44 39.81 3.86
CA ASP A 5 45.58 38.37 3.69
C ASP A 5 45.33 37.65 5.02
N SER A 6 44.77 36.43 4.97
CA SER A 6 45.00 35.37 5.96
C SER A 6 44.54 34.02 5.42
N GLU A 7 45.48 33.08 5.28
CA GLU A 7 45.23 31.65 5.07
C GLU A 7 44.56 31.03 6.30
N SER A 8 43.73 29.99 6.11
CA SER A 8 43.50 28.95 7.11
C SER A 8 43.05 27.63 6.47
N ASN A 9 43.76 26.57 6.88
CA ASN A 9 43.61 25.18 6.50
C ASN A 9 42.36 24.50 7.09
N ASN A 10 41.85 23.53 6.33
CA ASN A 10 41.31 22.22 6.73
C ASN A 10 40.20 22.12 7.80
N SER A 11 39.03 21.61 7.40
CA SER A 11 38.48 20.30 7.81
C SER A 11 36.95 20.26 7.73
N HIS A 12 36.45 19.22 7.05
CA HIS A 12 35.16 18.53 7.17
C HIS A 12 33.93 19.31 7.69
N ASN A 13 32.88 19.35 6.86
CA ASN A 13 31.60 18.92 7.40
C ASN A 13 30.84 18.01 6.43
N ASN A 14 30.82 16.75 6.84
CA ASN A 14 30.13 15.65 6.24
C ASN A 14 28.67 15.72 6.72
N ASN A 15 27.73 16.14 5.87
CA ASN A 15 26.31 15.91 6.15
C ASN A 15 25.81 14.79 5.23
N ASN A 16 26.22 13.58 5.60
CA ASN A 16 25.43 12.38 5.37
C ASN A 16 24.02 12.62 5.91
N ASN A 17 23.06 12.82 5.02
CA ASN A 17 21.66 12.51 5.28
C ASN A 17 21.11 11.60 4.18
N GLY A 18 21.80 10.47 3.98
CA GLY A 18 21.22 9.26 3.36
C GLY A 18 20.30 8.52 4.34
N GLY A 19 19.51 9.28 5.11
CA GLY A 19 18.68 8.77 6.18
C GLY A 19 17.28 8.44 5.68
N ASN A 20 17.11 7.23 5.12
CA ASN A 20 15.88 6.44 5.19
C ASN A 20 14.53 7.17 4.97
N THR A 21 14.46 8.20 4.13
CA THR A 21 13.20 8.90 3.80
C THR A 21 12.32 8.07 2.86
N ASP A 22 12.91 7.11 2.16
CA ASP A 22 12.23 6.27 1.18
C ASP A 22 11.17 5.35 1.83
N ASN A 23 11.33 4.99 3.10
CA ASN A 23 10.37 4.12 3.81
C ASN A 23 9.06 4.83 4.21
N CYS A 24 9.00 6.16 4.16
CA CYS A 24 7.76 6.92 4.34
C CYS A 24 7.06 7.21 3.01
N ASP A 25 7.67 6.91 1.86
CA ASP A 25 7.01 7.06 0.56
C ASP A 25 5.97 5.93 0.40
N PRO A 26 4.67 6.25 0.29
CA PRO A 26 3.65 5.22 0.05
C PRO A 26 3.87 4.47 -1.27
N PHE A 27 4.65 4.99 -2.22
CA PHE A 27 4.96 4.32 -3.48
C PHE A 27 6.19 3.42 -3.42
N PHE A 28 6.92 3.43 -2.32
CA PHE A 28 8.07 2.55 -2.13
C PHE A 28 7.66 1.08 -2.06
N ILE A 29 8.40 0.22 -2.74
CA ILE A 29 8.27 -1.24 -2.70
C ILE A 29 9.59 -1.78 -2.19
N ALA A 30 9.55 -2.50 -1.07
CA ALA A 30 10.76 -3.06 -0.48
C ALA A 30 11.26 -4.25 -1.32
N ASN A 31 12.57 -4.54 -1.28
CA ASN A 31 13.13 -5.70 -1.98
C ASN A 31 12.56 -7.04 -1.49
N SER A 32 12.02 -7.08 -0.27
CA SER A 32 11.35 -8.25 0.31
C SER A 32 9.88 -8.37 -0.09
N ASP A 33 9.30 -7.36 -0.73
CA ASP A 33 7.89 -7.37 -1.12
C ASP A 33 7.70 -8.26 -2.35
N ASN A 34 6.93 -9.33 -2.18
CA ASN A 34 6.62 -10.29 -3.22
C ASN A 34 5.10 -10.32 -3.46
N PRO A 35 4.63 -10.14 -4.71
CA PRO A 35 3.20 -10.23 -5.06
C PRO A 35 2.52 -11.55 -4.69
N THR A 36 3.25 -12.66 -4.62
CA THR A 36 2.71 -13.99 -4.30
C THR A 36 2.78 -14.33 -2.81
N SER A 37 3.43 -13.49 -2.00
CA SER A 37 3.50 -13.68 -0.56
C SER A 37 2.23 -13.15 0.08
N SER A 38 1.48 -14.04 0.75
CA SER A 38 0.26 -13.62 1.43
C SER A 38 0.57 -12.60 2.52
N LEU A 39 -0.17 -11.50 2.51
CA LEU A 39 -0.07 -10.43 3.49
C LEU A 39 -0.45 -10.89 4.91
N VAL A 40 -1.32 -11.91 4.99
CA VAL A 40 -1.86 -12.42 6.24
C VAL A 40 -1.88 -13.96 6.22
N ALA A 41 -1.63 -14.59 7.36
CA ALA A 41 -1.66 -16.06 7.45
C ALA A 41 -3.07 -16.65 7.24
N ALA A 42 -4.12 -15.88 7.54
CA ALA A 42 -5.50 -16.32 7.37
C ALA A 42 -5.94 -16.08 5.92
N VAL A 43 -6.33 -17.15 5.22
CA VAL A 43 -6.92 -17.07 3.87
C VAL A 43 -8.38 -16.65 3.97
N PHE A 44 -8.84 -15.75 3.09
CA PHE A 44 -10.25 -15.40 2.96
C PHE A 44 -11.03 -16.53 2.28
N THR A 45 -12.09 -16.99 2.95
CA THR A 45 -12.93 -18.13 2.53
C THR A 45 -14.39 -17.73 2.30
N GLY A 46 -14.69 -16.43 2.16
CA GLY A 46 -16.06 -15.91 2.03
C GLY A 46 -16.76 -15.66 3.38
N THR A 47 -16.58 -16.56 4.36
CA THR A 47 -17.29 -16.50 5.65
C THR A 47 -16.53 -15.75 6.76
N ASN A 48 -15.21 -15.62 6.63
CA ASN A 48 -14.34 -15.03 7.65
C ASN A 48 -13.97 -13.56 7.36
N PHE A 49 -14.78 -12.85 6.56
CA PHE A 49 -14.48 -11.51 6.04
C PHE A 49 -14.03 -10.53 7.12
N MET A 50 -14.78 -10.40 8.21
CA MET A 50 -14.48 -9.44 9.29
C MET A 50 -13.11 -9.66 9.95
N ARG A 51 -12.71 -10.92 10.12
CA ARG A 51 -11.40 -11.27 10.71
C ARG A 51 -10.28 -11.03 9.68
N TRP A 52 -10.50 -11.47 8.45
CA TRP A 52 -9.54 -11.34 7.37
C TRP A 52 -9.28 -9.87 7.02
N SER A 53 -10.33 -9.07 6.80
CA SER A 53 -10.22 -7.66 6.40
C SER A 53 -9.49 -6.82 7.44
N ARG A 54 -9.74 -7.08 8.73
CA ARG A 54 -8.99 -6.44 9.83
C ARG A 54 -7.50 -6.77 9.79
N ASN A 55 -7.14 -8.01 9.52
CA ASN A 55 -5.74 -8.42 9.44
C ASN A 55 -5.05 -7.80 8.21
N VAL A 56 -5.72 -7.80 7.06
CA VAL A 56 -5.19 -7.19 5.83
C VAL A 56 -4.95 -5.71 6.04
N LYS A 57 -5.94 -5.00 6.60
CA LYS A 57 -5.83 -3.56 6.92
C LYS A 57 -4.63 -3.27 7.82
N ARG A 58 -4.42 -4.04 8.89
CA ARG A 58 -3.26 -3.89 9.80
C ARG A 58 -1.93 -4.07 9.08
N ALA A 59 -1.83 -5.06 8.21
CA ALA A 59 -0.60 -5.32 7.48
C ALA A 59 -0.33 -4.23 6.41
N LEU A 60 -1.36 -3.68 5.78
CA LEU A 60 -1.22 -2.51 4.89
C LEU A 60 -0.75 -1.27 5.65
N VAL A 61 -1.27 -1.01 6.85
CA VAL A 61 -0.81 0.09 7.72
C VAL A 61 0.68 -0.08 8.03
N ALA A 62 1.11 -1.28 8.43
CA ALA A 62 2.52 -1.57 8.72
C ALA A 62 3.46 -1.36 7.52
N LYS A 63 2.92 -1.37 6.29
CA LYS A 63 3.65 -1.15 5.03
C LYS A 63 3.47 0.26 4.43
N ASN A 64 2.76 1.16 5.11
CA ASN A 64 2.37 2.48 4.59
C ASN A 64 1.56 2.38 3.28
N LYS A 65 0.63 1.42 3.19
CA LYS A 65 -0.19 1.14 2.01
C LYS A 65 -1.69 1.25 2.23
N GLU A 66 -2.16 1.58 3.44
CA GLU A 66 -3.60 1.75 3.72
C GLU A 66 -4.27 2.75 2.78
N GLY A 67 -3.54 3.82 2.41
CA GLY A 67 -4.00 4.87 1.51
C GLY A 67 -4.50 4.38 0.14
N PHE A 68 -4.02 3.21 -0.33
CA PHE A 68 -4.44 2.63 -1.61
C PHE A 68 -5.83 2.00 -1.55
N VAL A 69 -6.24 1.48 -0.38
CA VAL A 69 -7.53 0.79 -0.24
C VAL A 69 -8.63 1.71 0.28
N ASN A 70 -8.28 2.77 1.03
CA ASN A 70 -9.24 3.77 1.52
C ASN A 70 -9.45 4.95 0.55
N GLY A 71 -8.63 5.05 -0.50
CA GLY A 71 -8.72 6.11 -1.51
C GLY A 71 -8.01 7.42 -1.18
N GLU A 72 -7.29 7.52 -0.05
CA GLU A 72 -6.48 8.69 0.30
C GLU A 72 -5.34 8.91 -0.71
N ILE A 73 -4.79 7.82 -1.26
CA ILE A 73 -3.80 7.85 -2.33
C ILE A 73 -4.52 7.72 -3.67
N THR A 74 -4.75 8.86 -4.31
CA THR A 74 -5.44 8.91 -5.60
C THR A 74 -4.52 8.58 -6.77
N LYS A 75 -5.11 8.01 -7.83
CA LYS A 75 -4.41 7.70 -9.08
C LYS A 75 -3.89 8.99 -9.74
N PRO A 76 -2.57 9.15 -9.93
CA PRO A 76 -2.03 10.30 -10.63
C PRO A 76 -2.44 10.30 -12.11
N ALA A 77 -2.36 11.47 -12.75
CA ALA A 77 -2.49 11.57 -14.20
C ALA A 77 -1.43 10.69 -14.91
N VAL A 78 -1.77 10.13 -16.08
CA VAL A 78 -0.89 9.16 -16.78
C VAL A 78 0.47 9.77 -17.16
N ASN A 79 0.53 11.08 -17.37
CA ASN A 79 1.75 11.83 -17.67
C ASN A 79 2.51 12.30 -16.42
N HIS A 80 2.01 12.03 -15.21
CA HIS A 80 2.66 12.41 -13.97
C HIS A 80 3.90 11.54 -13.71
N LYS A 81 4.99 12.15 -13.23
CA LYS A 81 6.27 11.46 -12.96
C LYS A 81 6.13 10.24 -12.02
N ASP A 82 5.18 10.30 -11.09
CA ASP A 82 4.95 9.25 -10.10
C ASP A 82 3.89 8.22 -10.53
N TYR A 83 3.26 8.37 -11.71
CA TYR A 83 2.22 7.44 -12.20
C TYR A 83 2.70 5.98 -12.20
N MET A 84 3.91 5.73 -12.73
CA MET A 84 4.48 4.38 -12.77
C MET A 84 4.89 3.85 -11.39
N LYS A 85 5.21 4.72 -10.42
CA LYS A 85 5.47 4.29 -9.04
C LYS A 85 4.16 3.92 -8.34
N TRP A 86 3.15 4.80 -8.43
CA TRP A 86 1.80 4.54 -7.94
C TRP A 86 1.25 3.23 -8.52
N LYS A 87 1.33 3.03 -9.84
CA LYS A 87 0.80 1.84 -10.52
C LYS A 87 1.43 0.55 -10.02
N ARG A 88 2.75 0.54 -9.79
CA ARG A 88 3.46 -0.62 -9.23
C ARG A 88 3.01 -0.91 -7.80
N ALA A 89 2.91 0.12 -6.97
CA ALA A 89 2.49 -0.03 -5.58
C ALA A 89 1.02 -0.46 -5.46
N ASP A 90 0.13 0.11 -6.27
CA ASP A 90 -1.29 -0.27 -6.36
C ASP A 90 -1.44 -1.75 -6.78
N PHE A 91 -0.73 -2.17 -7.83
CA PHE A 91 -0.77 -3.57 -8.29
C PHE A 91 -0.17 -4.54 -7.26
N MET A 92 0.81 -4.10 -6.48
CA MET A 92 1.34 -4.89 -5.36
C MET A 92 0.26 -5.11 -4.29
N VAL A 93 -0.49 -4.07 -3.93
CA VAL A 93 -1.59 -4.16 -2.96
C VAL A 93 -2.72 -5.06 -3.48
N VAL A 94 -3.10 -4.93 -4.75
CA VAL A 94 -4.05 -5.86 -5.41
C VAL A 94 -3.55 -7.30 -5.29
N SER A 95 -2.30 -7.56 -5.65
CA SER A 95 -1.71 -8.92 -5.61
C SER A 95 -1.71 -9.51 -4.19
N TRP A 96 -1.42 -8.69 -3.17
CA TRP A 96 -1.48 -9.10 -1.77
C TRP A 96 -2.89 -9.44 -1.29
N ILE A 97 -3.89 -8.66 -1.70
CA ILE A 97 -5.28 -8.94 -1.35
C ILE A 97 -5.73 -10.25 -2.00
N LEU A 98 -5.48 -10.42 -3.31
CA LEU A 98 -5.86 -11.62 -4.05
C LEU A 98 -5.12 -12.87 -3.58
N SER A 99 -3.81 -12.79 -3.31
CA SER A 99 -3.04 -13.93 -2.77
C SER A 99 -3.44 -14.33 -1.35
N SER A 100 -4.09 -13.43 -0.60
CA SER A 100 -4.68 -13.74 0.71
C SER A 100 -6.12 -14.26 0.63
N THR A 101 -6.64 -14.46 -0.59
CA THR A 101 -7.99 -14.97 -0.88
C THR A 101 -7.87 -16.36 -1.50
N ASN A 102 -8.84 -17.25 -1.24
CA ASN A 102 -8.85 -18.54 -1.93
C ASN A 102 -8.98 -18.35 -3.46
N HIS A 103 -8.50 -19.31 -4.24
CA HIS A 103 -8.42 -19.15 -5.70
C HIS A 103 -9.78 -18.94 -6.37
N GLU A 104 -10.79 -19.70 -5.94
CA GLU A 104 -12.15 -19.61 -6.51
C GLU A 104 -12.77 -18.21 -6.33
N LEU A 105 -12.60 -17.59 -5.16
CA LEU A 105 -13.09 -16.23 -4.92
C LEU A 105 -12.19 -15.18 -5.58
N ALA A 106 -10.88 -15.40 -5.64
CA ALA A 106 -9.95 -14.46 -6.26
C ALA A 106 -10.23 -14.29 -7.77
N ASP A 107 -10.62 -15.38 -8.45
CA ASP A 107 -10.97 -15.36 -9.88
C ASP A 107 -12.14 -14.42 -10.20
N ASP A 108 -13.12 -14.30 -9.29
CA ASP A 108 -14.25 -13.38 -9.43
C ASP A 108 -13.82 -11.90 -9.49
N PHE A 109 -12.60 -11.57 -9.03
CA PHE A 109 -12.09 -10.20 -8.97
C PHE A 109 -11.03 -9.89 -10.03
N GLY A 110 -10.77 -10.81 -10.96
CA GLY A 110 -9.67 -10.69 -11.94
C GLY A 110 -9.76 -9.49 -12.89
N TYR A 111 -10.94 -8.86 -13.03
CA TYR A 111 -11.14 -7.68 -13.88
C TYR A 111 -10.93 -6.34 -13.15
N ILE A 112 -10.74 -6.35 -11.84
CA ILE A 112 -10.61 -5.12 -11.05
C ILE A 112 -9.23 -4.51 -11.20
N ASN A 113 -9.20 -3.22 -11.52
CA ASN A 113 -7.99 -2.54 -12.00
C ASN A 113 -7.23 -1.75 -10.91
N THR A 114 -7.80 -1.58 -9.71
CA THR A 114 -7.17 -0.82 -8.62
C THR A 114 -7.40 -1.47 -7.26
N ALA A 115 -6.51 -1.22 -6.31
CA ALA A 115 -6.67 -1.71 -4.95
C ALA A 115 -7.92 -1.12 -4.25
N ALA A 116 -8.23 0.15 -4.52
CA ALA A 116 -9.40 0.82 -3.98
C ALA A 116 -10.71 0.18 -4.48
N ASP A 117 -10.80 -0.09 -5.78
CA ASP A 117 -11.98 -0.72 -6.37
C ASP A 117 -12.15 -2.17 -5.85
N LEU A 118 -11.04 -2.90 -5.71
CA LEU A 118 -11.04 -4.28 -5.19
C LEU A 118 -11.53 -4.30 -3.74
N TRP A 119 -10.99 -3.40 -2.93
CA TRP A 119 -11.39 -3.28 -1.54
C TRP A 119 -12.86 -2.90 -1.41
N ARG A 120 -13.36 -1.97 -2.24
CA ARG A 120 -14.78 -1.59 -2.25
C ARG A 120 -15.68 -2.78 -2.58
N GLU A 121 -15.40 -3.48 -3.67
CA GLU A 121 -16.20 -4.64 -4.10
C GLU A 121 -16.26 -5.73 -3.02
N LEU A 122 -15.11 -6.02 -2.39
CA LEU A 122 -15.04 -6.99 -1.29
C LEU A 122 -15.89 -6.57 -0.07
N ASN A 123 -15.88 -5.28 0.29
CA ASN A 123 -16.72 -4.78 1.38
C ASN A 123 -18.20 -4.77 1.02
N GLU A 124 -18.57 -4.46 -0.22
CA GLU A 124 -19.95 -4.49 -0.68
C GLU A 124 -20.51 -5.92 -0.68
N ARG A 125 -19.73 -6.89 -1.18
CA ARG A 125 -20.15 -8.29 -1.31
C ARG A 125 -20.15 -9.06 0.02
N PHE A 126 -19.20 -8.79 0.92
CA PHE A 126 -19.00 -9.60 2.13
C PHE A 126 -19.08 -8.82 3.45
N GLY A 127 -19.05 -7.49 3.40
CA GLY A 127 -19.09 -6.63 4.59
C GLY A 127 -20.45 -6.59 5.29
N GLN A 128 -21.54 -6.99 4.62
CA GLN A 128 -22.90 -6.96 5.18
C GLN A 128 -23.25 -8.16 6.09
N SER A 129 -22.29 -9.02 6.45
CA SER A 129 -22.56 -10.22 7.25
C SER A 129 -22.81 -9.97 8.76
N ASN A 130 -23.17 -8.75 9.20
CA ASN A 130 -23.60 -8.47 10.59
C ASN A 130 -24.53 -7.23 10.71
N GLY A 131 -25.69 -7.25 10.03
CA GLY A 131 -26.82 -6.39 10.40
C GLY A 131 -28.03 -7.27 10.74
N PRO A 132 -28.64 -7.17 11.93
CA PRO A 132 -29.98 -7.72 12.09
C PRO A 132 -30.89 -6.95 11.13
N LEU A 133 -31.50 -7.68 10.19
CA LEU A 133 -32.69 -7.21 9.48
C LEU A 133 -33.78 -7.02 10.54
N ILE A 134 -33.83 -5.84 11.15
CA ILE A 134 -35.00 -5.42 11.93
C ILE A 134 -36.11 -5.18 10.91
N TYR A 135 -36.94 -6.20 10.72
CA TYR A 135 -38.31 -6.00 10.28
C TYR A 135 -39.09 -5.42 11.46
N GLN A 136 -39.45 -4.14 11.38
CA GLN A 136 -40.64 -3.58 12.02
C GLN A 136 -41.25 -2.53 11.10
#